data_AF-A0A2T1A796-F1
#
_entry.id   AF-A0A2T1A796-F1
#
_cell.length_a   1.000
_cell.length_b   1.000
_cell.length_c   1.000
_cell.angle_alpha   90.00
_cell.angle_beta   90.00
_cell.angle_gamma   90.00
#
_symmetry.space_group_name_H-M   'P 1'
#
loop_
_entity.id
_entity.type
_entity.pdbx_description
1 polymer ?
#
loop_
_entity_poly.entity_id
_entity_poly.type
_entity_poly.pdbx_seq_one_letter_code
_entity_poly.pdbx_strand_id
1 'polypeptide(L)'
;MRAKYKRTDLLIFDDFGVSTLKSTGKHDLLELLDDRIGEPATIVCGQLPVENWHAFIDNPTIADTILDRLMIAAHRIELSGPSLRRKANCLRYRSVSVRMIKDLSRDQPPV
;
A
#
# COMPACT_ATOMS: atom_id res chain seq x y z
N MET A 1 -1.49 -7.38 -20.83
CA MET A 1 -0.85 -7.17 -19.52
C MET A 1 0.24 -8.23 -19.25
N ARG A 2 -0.10 -9.52 -19.41
CA ARG A 2 0.74 -10.70 -19.11
C ARG A 2 2.18 -10.69 -19.63
N ALA A 3 2.39 -10.53 -20.94
CA ALA A 3 3.72 -10.67 -21.55
C ALA A 3 4.75 -9.65 -21.03
N LYS A 4 4.28 -8.50 -20.51
CA LYS A 4 5.15 -7.44 -20.01
C LYS A 4 5.64 -7.68 -18.59
N TYR A 5 4.82 -8.28 -17.73
CA TYR A 5 5.12 -8.43 -16.30
C TYR A 5 5.62 -9.83 -15.91
N LYS A 6 5.48 -10.82 -16.81
CA LYS A 6 6.01 -12.17 -16.58
C LYS A 6 7.54 -12.20 -16.49
N ARG A 7 8.23 -11.51 -17.40
CA ARG A 7 9.70 -11.53 -17.53
C ARG A 7 10.44 -10.52 -16.64
N THR A 8 9.73 -9.81 -15.77
CA THR A 8 10.37 -8.78 -14.94
C THR A 8 11.04 -9.43 -13.74
N ASP A 9 12.31 -9.11 -13.54
CA ASP A 9 13.14 -9.62 -12.42
C ASP A 9 12.58 -9.28 -11.03
N LEU A 10 11.82 -8.19 -10.94
CA LEU A 10 11.14 -7.77 -9.72
C LEU A 10 9.75 -7.22 -10.05
N LEU A 11 8.74 -7.80 -9.41
CA LEU A 11 7.37 -7.28 -9.44
C LEU A 11 6.95 -6.80 -8.04
N ILE A 12 6.43 -5.58 -7.96
CA ILE A 12 5.98 -4.98 -6.71
C ILE A 12 4.49 -4.68 -6.81
N PHE A 13 3.71 -5.22 -5.87
CA PHE A 13 2.33 -4.82 -5.63
C PHE A 13 2.30 -3.85 -4.47
N ASP A 14 1.97 -2.59 -4.74
CA ASP A 14 1.77 -1.57 -3.71
C ASP A 14 0.28 -1.43 -3.36
N ASP A 15 -0.01 -0.99 -2.14
CA ASP A 15 -1.38 -0.78 -1.61
C ASP A 15 -2.30 -2.03 -1.71
N PHE A 16 -1.74 -3.22 -1.53
CA PHE A 16 -2.52 -4.45 -1.48
C PHE A 16 -3.51 -4.43 -0.30
N GLY A 17 -4.78 -4.73 -0.58
CA GLY A 17 -5.83 -4.75 0.44
C GLY A 17 -6.61 -3.44 0.61
N VAL A 18 -6.28 -2.35 -0.10
CA VAL A 18 -6.96 -1.05 0.09
C VAL A 18 -8.35 -1.00 -0.59
N SER A 19 -8.50 -1.64 -1.75
CA SER A 19 -9.77 -1.66 -2.51
C SER A 19 -10.12 -3.06 -2.96
N THR A 20 -11.38 -3.45 -2.89
CA THR A 20 -11.83 -4.78 -3.30
C THR A 20 -11.46 -5.08 -4.75
N LEU A 21 -10.96 -6.30 -5.00
CA LEU A 21 -10.63 -6.74 -6.35
C LEU A 21 -11.91 -7.12 -7.11
N LYS A 22 -12.06 -6.63 -8.34
CA LYS A 22 -13.09 -7.12 -9.27
C LYS A 22 -12.79 -8.58 -9.63
N SER A 23 -13.82 -9.36 -9.97
CA SER A 23 -13.68 -10.78 -10.37
C SER A 23 -12.62 -11.00 -11.45
N THR A 24 -12.58 -10.15 -12.48
CA THR A 24 -11.54 -10.19 -13.52
C THR A 24 -10.15 -9.96 -12.94
N GLY A 25 -9.98 -8.97 -12.07
CA GLY A 25 -8.71 -8.68 -11.42
C GLY A 25 -8.21 -9.79 -10.50
N LYS A 26 -9.13 -10.54 -9.86
CA LYS A 26 -8.77 -11.72 -9.06
C LYS A 26 -8.17 -12.83 -9.94
N HIS A 27 -8.79 -13.10 -11.09
CA HIS A 27 -8.28 -14.09 -12.05
C HIS A 27 -6.98 -13.65 -12.72
N ASP A 28 -6.87 -12.38 -13.11
CA ASP A 28 -5.65 -11.82 -13.69
C ASP A 28 -4.48 -11.90 -12.71
N LEU A 29 -4.72 -11.61 -11.42
CA LEU A 29 -3.70 -11.72 -10.36
C LEU A 29 -3.26 -13.17 -10.17
N LEU A 30 -4.23 -14.09 -10.08
CA LEU A 30 -3.92 -15.51 -9.95
C LEU A 30 -3.06 -16.00 -11.13
N GLU A 31 -3.46 -15.68 -12.35
CA GLU A 31 -2.77 -16.10 -13.56
C GLU A 31 -1.35 -15.50 -13.66
N LEU A 32 -1.19 -14.24 -13.24
CA LEU A 32 0.12 -13.60 -13.17
C LEU A 32 1.03 -14.24 -12.10
N LEU A 33 0.46 -14.64 -10.97
CA LEU A 33 1.21 -15.33 -9.92
C LEU A 33 1.59 -16.75 -10.35
N ASP A 34 0.69 -17.49 -10.99
CA ASP A 34 0.96 -18.81 -11.58
C ASP A 34 2.13 -18.75 -12.56
N ASP A 35 2.13 -17.77 -13.46
CA ASP A 35 3.18 -17.54 -14.44
C ASP A 35 4.55 -17.19 -13.82
N ARG A 36 4.59 -16.78 -12.53
CA ARG A 36 5.78 -16.35 -11.80
C ARG A 36 6.25 -17.35 -10.72
N ILE A 37 5.55 -18.48 -10.54
CA ILE A 37 6.00 -19.53 -9.61
C ILE A 37 7.34 -20.07 -10.10
N GLY A 38 8.37 -20.02 -9.23
CA GLY A 38 9.73 -20.46 -9.56
C GLY A 38 10.55 -19.49 -10.41
N GLU A 39 9.99 -18.32 -10.73
CA GLU A 39 10.54 -17.23 -11.55
C GLU A 39 10.70 -15.97 -10.65
N PRO A 40 11.04 -14.76 -11.15
CA PRO A 40 11.69 -13.72 -10.34
C PRO A 40 10.90 -13.16 -9.15
N ALA A 41 11.62 -12.48 -8.24
CA ALA A 41 11.12 -11.98 -6.96
C ALA A 41 9.81 -11.18 -7.06
N THR A 42 8.90 -11.42 -6.12
CA THR A 42 7.63 -10.69 -6.00
C THR A 42 7.52 -10.08 -4.60
N ILE A 43 7.27 -8.78 -4.53
CA ILE A 43 7.05 -8.05 -3.28
C ILE A 43 5.59 -7.61 -3.23
N VAL A 44 4.94 -7.87 -2.10
CA VAL A 44 3.58 -7.39 -1.83
C VAL A 44 3.63 -6.48 -0.61
N CYS A 45 3.23 -5.22 -0.82
CA CYS A 45 3.08 -4.22 0.22
C CYS A 45 1.58 -4.03 0.47
N GLY A 46 1.14 -4.29 1.69
CA GLY A 46 -0.26 -4.12 2.08
C GLY A 46 -0.38 -3.48 3.46
N GLN A 47 -1.49 -2.77 3.66
CA GLN A 47 -1.85 -2.26 4.98
C GLN A 47 -2.60 -3.29 5.82
N LEU A 48 -3.21 -4.28 5.16
CA LEU A 48 -3.92 -5.36 5.83
C LEU A 48 -2.92 -6.42 6.32
N PRO A 49 -3.10 -6.92 7.55
CA PRO A 49 -2.33 -8.06 8.03
C PRO A 49 -2.70 -9.30 7.18
N VAL A 50 -1.76 -10.23 7.02
CA VAL A 50 -1.87 -11.36 6.07
C VAL A 50 -3.09 -12.23 6.38
N GLU A 51 -3.45 -12.35 7.65
CA GLU A 51 -4.62 -13.09 8.13
C GLU A 51 -5.94 -12.59 7.49
N ASN A 52 -5.98 -11.30 7.12
CA ASN A 52 -7.16 -10.67 6.53
C ASN A 52 -7.16 -10.72 4.99
N TRP A 53 -6.09 -11.20 4.35
CA TRP A 53 -6.02 -11.24 2.88
C TRP A 53 -7.02 -12.23 2.29
N HIS A 54 -7.24 -13.36 2.98
CA HIS A 54 -8.21 -14.36 2.56
C HIS A 54 -9.63 -13.75 2.46
N ALA A 55 -10.02 -12.99 3.48
CA ALA A 55 -11.31 -12.28 3.51
C ALA A 55 -11.38 -11.16 2.46
N PHE A 56 -10.28 -10.44 2.23
CA PHE A 56 -10.20 -9.35 1.25
C PHE A 56 -10.43 -9.83 -0.21
N ILE A 57 -9.90 -11.01 -0.55
CA ILE A 57 -10.07 -11.58 -1.90
C ILE A 57 -11.52 -11.99 -2.14
N ASP A 58 -12.32 -12.25 -1.10
CA ASP A 58 -13.77 -12.52 -1.19
C ASP A 58 -14.09 -13.59 -2.25
N ASN A 59 -13.30 -14.66 -2.26
CA ASN A 59 -13.50 -15.90 -3.01
C ASN A 59 -12.57 -16.95 -2.40
N PRO A 60 -13.07 -17.92 -1.62
CA PRO A 60 -12.23 -18.83 -0.84
C PRO A 60 -11.27 -19.64 -1.73
N THR A 61 -11.76 -20.17 -2.84
CA THR A 61 -10.95 -20.98 -3.76
C THR A 61 -9.81 -20.18 -4.38
N ILE A 62 -10.08 -18.97 -4.87
CA ILE A 62 -9.04 -18.12 -5.44
C ILE A 62 -8.10 -17.60 -4.34
N ALA A 63 -8.63 -17.30 -3.16
CA ALA A 63 -7.86 -16.80 -2.04
C ALA A 63 -6.82 -17.81 -1.56
N ASP A 64 -7.22 -19.06 -1.31
CA ASP A 64 -6.31 -20.15 -0.94
C ASP A 64 -5.21 -20.31 -2.00
N THR A 65 -5.64 -20.35 -3.26
CA THR A 65 -4.76 -20.52 -4.41
C THR A 65 -3.71 -19.39 -4.48
N ILE A 66 -4.11 -18.12 -4.35
CA ILE A 66 -3.20 -16.97 -4.35
C ILE A 66 -2.26 -16.98 -3.13
N LEU A 67 -2.81 -17.28 -1.95
CA LEU A 67 -2.04 -17.30 -0.70
C LEU A 67 -0.99 -18.41 -0.70
N ASP A 68 -1.31 -19.61 -1.18
CA ASP A 68 -0.35 -20.69 -1.33
C ASP A 68 0.85 -20.23 -2.17
N ARG A 69 0.61 -19.52 -3.26
CA ARG A 69 1.67 -19.09 -4.20
C ARG A 69 2.57 -18.01 -3.62
N LEU A 70 1.99 -17.09 -2.85
CA LEU A 70 2.75 -16.01 -2.21
C LEU A 70 3.48 -16.51 -0.96
N MET A 71 2.82 -17.32 -0.13
CA MET A 71 3.26 -17.59 1.24
C MET A 71 4.30 -18.70 1.35
N ILE A 72 4.33 -19.68 0.43
CA ILE A 72 5.25 -20.83 0.50
C ILE A 72 6.73 -20.42 0.64
N ALA A 73 7.14 -19.30 0.03
CA ALA A 73 8.52 -18.80 0.05
C ALA A 73 8.66 -17.34 0.50
N ALA A 74 7.61 -16.75 1.11
CA ALA A 74 7.63 -15.35 1.48
C ALA A 74 8.43 -15.07 2.76
N HIS A 75 9.15 -13.96 2.76
CA HIS A 75 9.62 -13.30 3.97
C HIS A 75 8.60 -12.25 4.41
N ARG A 76 7.98 -12.45 5.58
CA ARG A 76 7.02 -11.50 6.17
C ARG A 76 7.76 -10.47 7.01
N ILE A 77 7.56 -9.20 6.69
CA ILE A 77 8.07 -8.07 7.47
C ILE A 77 6.89 -7.25 7.95
N GLU A 78 6.65 -7.29 9.26
CA GLU A 78 5.63 -6.46 9.88
C GLU A 78 6.22 -5.10 10.24
N LEU A 79 5.73 -4.07 9.56
CA LEU A 79 6.13 -2.70 9.84
C LEU A 79 5.23 -2.13 10.93
N SER A 80 5.84 -1.65 12.01
CA SER A 80 5.17 -0.94 13.08
C SER A 80 5.72 0.47 13.23
N GLY A 81 4.87 1.39 13.68
CA GLY A 81 5.28 2.74 14.03
C GLY A 81 4.47 3.86 13.37
N PRO A 82 4.79 5.12 13.73
CA PRO A 82 4.05 6.27 13.26
C PRO A 82 4.30 6.56 11.78
N SER A 83 3.25 6.95 11.04
CA SER A 83 3.38 7.41 9.65
C SER A 83 4.49 8.45 9.50
N LEU A 84 5.46 8.14 8.63
CA LEU A 84 6.58 9.03 8.32
C LEU A 84 6.14 10.28 7.56
N ARG A 85 4.96 10.27 6.92
CA ARG A 85 4.37 11.46 6.28
C ARG A 85 4.17 12.60 7.30
N ARG A 86 3.90 12.27 8.57
CA ARG A 86 3.80 13.27 9.66
C ARG A 86 5.12 13.97 9.97
N LYS A 87 6.26 13.27 9.84
CA LYS A 87 7.59 13.85 10.07
C LYS A 87 7.92 14.89 8.99
N ALA A 88 7.59 14.61 7.72
CA ALA A 88 7.78 15.57 6.63
C ALA A 88 6.96 16.86 6.82
N ASN A 89 5.72 16.75 7.32
CA ASN A 89 4.87 17.92 7.56
C ASN A 89 5.30 18.70 8.82
N CYS A 90 5.85 18.04 9.83
CA CYS A 90 6.39 18.69 11.03
C CYS A 90 7.70 19.46 10.73
N LEU A 91 8.54 18.96 9.83
CA LEU A 91 9.77 19.67 9.42
C LEU A 91 9.49 20.96 8.63
N ARG A 92 8.30 21.11 8.03
CA ARG A 92 7.88 22.38 7.41
C ARG A 92 7.41 23.44 8.40
N TYR A 93 7.01 23.06 9.62
CA TYR A 93 6.47 24.01 10.61
C TYR A 93 7.52 24.50 11.64
N ARG A 94 8.80 24.12 11.49
CA ARG A 94 9.87 24.51 12.43
C ARG A 94 10.50 25.88 12.16
N SER A 95 9.85 26.76 11.38
CA SER A 95 10.24 28.17 11.23
C SER A 95 9.05 29.11 10.96
N VAL A 96 7.99 29.03 11.76
CA VAL A 96 7.11 30.20 11.92
C VAL A 96 7.12 30.58 13.39
N SER A 97 7.91 31.60 13.72
CA SER A 97 7.87 32.25 15.03
C SER A 97 6.46 32.78 15.26
N VAL A 98 5.77 32.27 16.28
CA VAL A 98 4.39 32.62 16.70
C VAL A 98 4.27 34.09 17.18
N ARG A 99 5.26 34.95 16.93
CA ARG A 99 5.17 36.39 17.22
C ARG A 99 4.44 37.20 16.15
N MET A 100 4.26 36.69 14.93
CA MET A 100 3.61 37.43 13.81
C MET A 100 2.12 37.13 13.61
N ILE A 101 1.34 36.84 14.67
CA ILE A 101 -0.12 36.67 14.55
C ILE A 101 -0.91 37.59 15.51
N LYS A 102 -0.23 38.45 16.30
CA LYS A 102 -0.91 39.39 17.22
C LYS A 102 -1.03 40.83 16.73
N ASP A 103 -0.40 41.19 15.62
CA ASP A 103 -0.34 42.59 15.16
C ASP A 103 -1.33 42.95 14.04
N LEU A 104 -2.29 42.07 13.73
CA LEU A 104 -3.27 42.28 12.65
C LEU A 104 -4.74 42.42 13.10
N SER A 105 -4.98 42.61 14.40
CA SER A 105 -6.35 42.82 14.94
C SER A 105 -6.59 44.20 15.56
N ARG A 106 -5.76 45.21 15.24
CA ARG A 106 -5.98 46.60 15.65
C ARG A 106 -5.83 47.56 14.48
N ASP A 107 -6.73 47.44 13.50
CA ASP A 107 -7.12 48.62 12.74
C ASP A 107 -8.48 48.37 12.08
N GLN A 108 -9.53 48.86 12.74
CA GLN A 108 -10.85 48.97 12.12
C GLN A 108 -11.24 50.44 12.23
N PRO A 109 -11.32 51.19 11.12
CA PRO A 109 -11.68 52.59 11.16
C PRO A 109 -13.18 52.76 11.51
N PRO A 110 -13.56 53.82 12.21
CA PRO A 110 -14.93 54.03 12.63
C PRO A 110 -15.80 54.50 11.45
N VAL A 111 -16.99 53.92 11.32
CA VAL A 111 -18.15 54.53 10.65
C VAL A 111 -19.41 54.26 11.47
#